data_AF-A0A645F3U9-F1
#
_entry.id   AF-A0A645F3U9-F1
#
_cell.length_a   1.000
_cell.length_b   1.000
_cell.length_c   1.000
_cell.angle_alpha   90.00
_cell.angle_beta   90.00
_cell.angle_gamma   90.00
#
_symmetry.space_group_name_H-M   'P 1'
#
loop_
_entity.id
_entity.type
_entity.pdbx_description
1 polymer ?
#
loop_
_entity_poly.entity_id
_entity_poly.type
_entity_poly.pdbx_seq_one_letter_code
_entity_poly.pdbx_strand_id
1 'polypeptide(L)'
;MGKHGELLETVKIREMAKCVETMLEKSLDAFNEENSAQAGMVFTMDNQVDNIYFTSFELLSKYVAEHPADALYVLHLGTVLRKIERSGDHCNNIMEEIVFYLDARVLKHQKKDK
;
A
#
# COMPACT_ATOMS: atom_id res chain seq x y z
N MET A 1 -11.18 15.55 -19.76
CA MET A 1 -10.62 14.17 -19.84
C MET A 1 -11.65 13.28 -20.52
N GLY A 2 -11.28 12.18 -21.18
CA GLY A 2 -12.27 11.21 -21.64
C GLY A 2 -12.87 10.42 -20.47
N LYS A 3 -13.96 9.69 -20.69
CA LYS A 3 -14.67 8.89 -19.67
C LYS A 3 -13.74 8.00 -18.81
N HIS A 4 -12.73 7.38 -19.41
CA HIS A 4 -11.75 6.55 -18.72
C HIS A 4 -10.82 7.36 -17.81
N GLY A 5 -10.48 8.59 -18.21
CA GLY A 5 -9.68 9.48 -17.38
C GLY A 5 -10.42 9.92 -16.13
N GLU A 6 -11.71 10.22 -16.23
CA GLU A 6 -12.57 10.54 -15.08
C GLU A 6 -12.70 9.34 -14.13
N LEU A 7 -12.84 8.12 -14.67
CA LEU A 7 -12.86 6.91 -13.85
C LEU A 7 -11.56 6.71 -13.08
N LEU A 8 -10.39 6.96 -13.69
CA LEU A 8 -9.08 6.85 -13.01
C LEU A 8 -8.98 7.81 -11.81
N GLU A 9 -9.46 9.05 -11.96
CA GLU A 9 -9.48 10.02 -10.86
C GLU A 9 -10.50 9.62 -9.78
N THR A 10 -11.66 9.08 -10.18
CA THR A 10 -12.72 8.61 -9.27
C THR A 10 -12.24 7.47 -8.37
N VAL A 11 -11.48 6.52 -8.93
CA VAL A 11 -10.88 5.41 -8.16
C VAL A 11 -9.57 5.80 -7.48
N LYS A 12 -9.17 7.08 -7.52
CA LYS A 12 -8.01 7.61 -6.78
C LYS A 12 -6.72 6.82 -6.99
N ILE A 13 -6.52 6.22 -8.17
CA ILE A 13 -5.38 5.33 -8.44
C ILE A 13 -4.04 6.03 -8.22
N ARG A 14 -3.95 7.33 -8.53
CA ARG A 14 -2.74 8.13 -8.33
C ARG A 14 -2.45 8.38 -6.85
N GLU A 15 -3.49 8.58 -6.04
CA GLU A 15 -3.36 8.76 -4.59
C GLU A 15 -2.83 7.46 -3.97
N MET A 16 -3.43 6.33 -4.34
CA MET A 16 -3.03 5.00 -3.89
C MET A 16 -1.58 4.66 -4.27
N ALA A 17 -1.19 4.91 -5.54
CA ALA A 17 0.17 4.66 -6.01
C ALA A 17 1.21 5.49 -5.25
N LYS A 18 0.94 6.79 -5.06
CA LYS A 18 1.84 7.67 -4.28
C LYS A 18 1.99 7.22 -2.82
N CYS A 19 0.90 6.74 -2.22
CA CYS A 19 0.93 6.20 -0.87
C CYS A 19 1.90 5.01 -0.80
N VAL A 20 1.76 4.05 -1.72
CA VAL A 20 2.66 2.88 -1.78
C VAL A 20 4.10 3.25 -2.11
N GLU A 21 4.35 4.23 -3.01
CA GLU A 21 5.70 4.75 -3.29
C GLU A 21 6.36 5.27 -2.00
N THR A 22 5.64 6.07 -1.21
CA THR A 22 6.15 6.56 0.07
C THR A 22 6.33 5.43 1.09
N MET A 23 5.43 4.44 1.15
CA MET A 23 5.62 3.27 2.03
C MET A 23 6.92 2.52 1.71
N LEU A 24 7.24 2.35 0.42
CA LEU A 24 8.48 1.72 -0.02
C LEU A 24 9.70 2.55 0.37
N GLU A 25 9.67 3.86 0.14
CA GLU A 25 10.74 4.78 0.57
C GLU A 25 10.99 4.67 2.08
N LYS A 26 9.94 4.70 2.91
CA LYS A 26 10.07 4.60 4.37
C LYS A 26 10.57 3.25 4.84
N SER A 27 10.16 2.18 4.17
CA SER A 27 10.65 0.83 4.46
C SER A 27 12.14 0.71 4.15
N LEU A 28 12.60 1.31 3.05
CA LEU A 28 14.02 1.34 2.68
C LEU A 28 14.85 2.21 3.63
N ASP A 29 14.35 3.40 4.00
CA ASP A 29 14.99 4.28 4.98
C ASP A 29 15.17 3.55 6.33
N ALA A 30 14.09 2.94 6.84
CA ALA A 30 14.12 2.19 8.09
C ALA A 30 15.10 1.02 8.08
N PHE A 31 15.22 0.33 6.94
CA PHE A 31 16.18 -0.75 6.77
C PHE A 31 17.63 -0.25 6.79
N ASN A 32 17.93 0.80 6.01
CA ASN A 32 19.28 1.35 5.88
C ASN A 32 19.78 2.00 7.16
N GLU A 33 18.89 2.69 7.88
CA GLU A 33 19.22 3.38 9.14
C GLU A 33 19.12 2.46 10.35
N GLU A 34 18.68 1.20 10.17
CA GLU A 34 18.38 0.27 11.25
C GLU A 34 17.45 0.90 12.32
N ASN A 35 16.41 1.62 11.85
CA ASN A 35 15.55 2.44 12.70
C ASN A 35 14.06 2.20 12.40
N SER A 36 13.34 1.63 13.38
CA SER A 36 11.91 1.32 13.26
C SER A 36 10.96 2.48 13.60
N ALA A 37 11.47 3.70 13.85
CA ALA A 37 10.62 4.84 14.23
C ALA A 37 9.56 5.21 13.18
N GLN A 38 9.77 4.86 11.90
CA GLN A 38 8.84 5.12 10.80
C GLN A 38 7.74 4.04 10.67
N ALA A 39 7.80 2.94 11.44
CA ALA A 39 6.90 1.80 11.26
C ALA A 39 5.42 2.15 11.40
N GLY A 40 5.06 2.92 12.44
CA GLY A 40 3.68 3.34 12.67
C GLY A 40 3.11 4.18 11.51
N MET A 41 3.96 4.95 10.81
CA MET A 41 3.55 5.69 9.62
C MET A 41 3.24 4.73 8.47
N VAL A 42 4.12 3.76 8.18
CA VAL A 42 3.88 2.77 7.13
C VAL A 42 2.59 1.98 7.39
N PHE A 43 2.34 1.56 8.63
CA PHE A 43 1.11 0.84 8.98
C PHE A 43 -0.14 1.69 8.82
N THR A 44 -0.06 3.00 9.11
CA THR A 44 -1.16 3.92 8.88
C THR A 44 -1.44 4.11 7.38
N MET A 45 -0.38 4.15 6.58
CA MET A 45 -0.47 4.27 5.12
C MET A 45 -1.04 3.01 4.47
N ASP A 46 -0.68 1.83 4.98
CA ASP A 46 -1.25 0.55 4.53
C ASP A 46 -2.78 0.53 4.67
N ASN A 47 -3.29 0.95 5.83
CA ASN A 47 -4.73 1.14 6.06
C ASN A 47 -5.37 2.13 5.06
N GLN A 48 -4.64 3.19 4.67
CA GLN A 48 -5.12 4.13 3.66
C GLN A 48 -5.18 3.48 2.27
N VAL A 49 -4.16 2.71 1.88
CA VAL A 49 -4.11 1.97 0.62
C VAL A 49 -5.28 0.97 0.53
N ASP A 50 -5.52 0.22 1.60
CA ASP A 50 -6.64 -0.71 1.71
C ASP A 50 -7.98 -0.02 1.53
N ASN A 51 -8.20 1.08 2.25
CA ASN A 51 -9.44 1.82 2.17
C ASN A 51 -9.69 2.37 0.75
N ILE A 52 -8.66 2.88 0.08
CA ILE A 52 -8.77 3.32 -1.32
C ILE A 52 -9.08 2.12 -2.22
N TYR A 53 -8.40 0.99 -2.05
CA TYR A 53 -8.63 -0.23 -2.83
C TYR A 53 -10.08 -0.73 -2.72
N PHE A 54 -10.60 -0.89 -1.49
CA PHE A 54 -11.97 -1.36 -1.26
C PHE A 54 -13.00 -0.40 -1.87
N THR A 55 -12.86 0.90 -1.59
CA THR A 55 -13.76 1.94 -2.15
C THR A 55 -13.71 1.94 -3.68
N SER A 56 -12.52 1.78 -4.26
CA SER A 56 -12.35 1.75 -5.72
C SER A 56 -13.05 0.56 -6.36
N PHE A 57 -13.01 -0.62 -5.73
CA PHE A 57 -13.72 -1.79 -6.23
C PHE A 57 -15.24 -1.62 -6.22
N GLU A 58 -15.79 -0.97 -5.19
CA GLU A 58 -17.22 -0.62 -5.16
C GLU A 58 -17.60 0.36 -6.28
N LEU A 59 -16.76 1.37 -6.52
CA LEU A 59 -16.98 2.36 -7.59
C LEU A 59 -16.89 1.72 -8.99
N LEU A 60 -15.91 0.83 -9.20
CA LEU A 60 -15.78 0.06 -10.44
C LEU A 60 -16.99 -0.84 -10.69
N SER A 61 -17.53 -1.48 -9.64
CA SER A 61 -18.72 -2.32 -9.76
C SER A 61 -19.96 -1.51 -10.17
N LYS A 62 -20.12 -0.28 -9.65
CA LYS A 62 -21.20 0.62 -10.06
C LYS A 62 -21.00 1.08 -11.51
N TYR A 63 -19.78 1.49 -11.85
CA TYR A 63 -19.45 1.97 -13.19
C TYR A 63 -19.74 0.93 -14.28
N VAL A 64 -19.32 -0.32 -14.09
CA VAL A 64 -19.52 -1.38 -15.10
C VAL A 64 -21.00 -1.77 -15.27
N ALA A 65 -21.81 -1.62 -14.21
CA ALA A 65 -23.25 -1.86 -14.30
C ALA A 65 -23.93 -0.80 -15.19
N GLU A 66 -23.48 0.45 -15.13
CA GLU A 66 -23.97 1.55 -15.97
C GLU A 66 -23.35 1.54 -17.39
N HIS A 67 -22.12 1.02 -17.52
CA HIS A 67 -21.33 1.04 -18.75
C HIS A 67 -20.81 -0.37 -19.11
N PRO A 68 -21.70 -1.32 -19.48
CA PRO A 68 -21.30 -2.72 -19.71
C PRO A 68 -20.29 -2.90 -20.85
N ALA A 69 -20.25 -1.97 -21.81
CA ALA A 69 -19.27 -1.98 -22.90
C ALA A 69 -17.81 -1.79 -22.41
N ASP A 70 -17.62 -1.24 -21.20
CA ASP A 70 -16.30 -0.97 -20.62
C ASP A 70 -15.84 -2.08 -19.66
N ALA A 71 -16.53 -3.22 -19.61
CA ALA A 71 -16.23 -4.31 -18.67
C ALA A 71 -14.77 -4.77 -18.69
N LEU A 72 -14.18 -4.92 -19.88
CA LEU A 72 -12.77 -5.31 -20.00
C LEU A 72 -11.82 -4.24 -19.43
N TYR A 73 -12.12 -2.96 -19.66
CA TYR A 73 -11.33 -1.86 -19.10
C TYR A 73 -11.39 -1.87 -17.57
N VAL A 74 -12.59 -2.05 -17.00
CA VAL A 74 -12.80 -2.14 -15.54
C VAL A 74 -12.05 -3.34 -14.94
N LEU A 75 -12.06 -4.50 -15.59
CA LEU A 75 -11.31 -5.68 -15.14
C LEU A 75 -9.79 -5.43 -15.12
N HIS A 76 -9.26 -4.78 -16.16
CA HIS A 76 -7.85 -4.40 -16.18
C HIS A 76 -7.51 -3.39 -15.08
N LEU A 77 -8.35 -2.37 -14.89
CA LEU A 77 -8.16 -1.36 -13.85
C LEU A 77 -8.22 -1.97 -12.45
N GLY A 78 -9.18 -2.86 -12.18
CA GLY A 78 -9.25 -3.61 -10.91
C GLY A 78 -8.00 -4.46 -10.66
N THR A 79 -7.42 -5.04 -11.72
CA THR A 79 -6.15 -5.77 -11.62
C THR A 79 -4.98 -4.86 -11.26
N VAL A 80 -4.93 -3.64 -11.82
CA VAL A 80 -3.90 -2.65 -11.48
C VAL A 80 -4.02 -2.20 -10.03
N LEU A 81 -5.22 -1.85 -9.56
CA LEU A 81 -5.48 -1.47 -8.17
C LEU A 81 -5.05 -2.56 -7.19
N ARG A 82 -5.39 -3.82 -7.48
CA ARG A 82 -4.94 -4.97 -6.66
C ARG A 82 -3.42 -5.10 -6.61
N LYS A 83 -2.73 -4.87 -7.74
CA LYS A 83 -1.27 -4.92 -7.75
C LYS A 83 -0.64 -3.81 -6.93
N ILE A 84 -1.27 -2.64 -6.86
CA ILE A 84 -0.81 -1.54 -6.01
C ILE A 84 -1.03 -1.90 -4.53
N GLU A 85 -2.21 -2.41 -4.16
CA GLU A 85 -2.50 -2.84 -2.78
C GLU A 85 -1.51 -3.89 -2.29
N ARG A 86 -1.25 -4.94 -3.07
CA ARG A 86 -0.25 -5.96 -2.73
C ARG A 86 1.17 -5.41 -2.55
N SER A 87 1.53 -4.36 -3.29
CA SER A 87 2.82 -3.70 -3.08
C SER A 87 2.86 -2.93 -1.76
N GLY A 88 1.74 -2.34 -1.32
CA GLY A 88 1.56 -1.77 0.02
C GLY A 88 1.72 -2.82 1.11
N ASP A 89 1.01 -3.94 1.00
CA ASP A 89 1.11 -5.09 1.92
C ASP A 89 2.55 -5.61 2.01
N HIS A 90 3.28 -5.70 0.89
CA HIS A 90 4.70 -6.07 0.93
C HIS A 90 5.57 -5.05 1.70
N CYS A 91 5.29 -3.76 1.60
CA CYS A 91 5.97 -2.75 2.41
C CYS A 91 5.62 -2.90 3.91
N ASN A 92 4.36 -3.18 4.23
CA ASN A 92 3.92 -3.48 5.60
C ASN A 92 4.70 -4.67 6.18
N ASN A 93 4.75 -5.79 5.45
CA ASN A 93 5.49 -7.00 5.86
C ASN A 93 7.00 -6.73 6.04
N ILE A 94 7.63 -5.98 5.13
CA ILE A 94 9.05 -5.59 5.28
C ILE A 94 9.26 -4.78 6.56
N MET A 95 8.37 -3.85 6.85
CA MET A 95 8.46 -3.01 8.04
C MET A 95 8.28 -3.82 9.34
N GLU A 96 7.36 -4.77 9.36
CA GLU A 96 7.20 -5.71 10.48
C GLU A 96 8.50 -6.50 10.74
N GLU A 97 9.11 -7.06 9.70
CA GLU A 97 10.39 -7.79 9.81
C GLU A 97 11.54 -6.91 10.35
N ILE A 98 11.61 -5.64 9.93
CA ILE A 98 12.60 -4.69 10.46
C ILE A 98 12.38 -4.46 11.96
N VAL A 99 11.14 -4.24 12.41
CA VAL A 99 10.81 -4.06 13.83
C VAL A 99 11.25 -5.29 14.63
N PHE A 100 10.87 -6.50 14.18
CA PHE A 100 11.25 -7.75 14.84
C PHE A 100 12.77 -7.95 14.91
N TYR A 101 13.49 -7.66 13.83
CA TYR A 101 14.95 -7.77 13.78
C TYR A 101 15.64 -6.85 14.80
N LEU A 102 15.21 -5.59 14.89
CA LEU A 102 15.79 -4.61 15.80
C LEU A 102 15.50 -4.97 17.26
N ASP A 103 14.26 -5.34 17.58
CA ASP A 103 13.88 -5.77 18.93
C ASP A 103 14.68 -7.00 19.37
N ALA A 104 14.87 -7.98 18.48
CA ALA A 104 15.68 -9.16 18.77
C ALA A 104 17.16 -8.82 19.03
N ARG A 105 17.72 -7.82 18.35
CA ARG A 105 19.10 -7.36 18.57
C ARG A 105 19.28 -6.68 19.92
N VAL A 106 18.32 -5.87 20.36
CA VAL A 106 18.35 -5.22 21.67
C VAL A 106 18.39 -6.26 22.79
N LEU A 107 17.55 -7.29 22.71
CA LEU A 107 17.50 -8.37 23.71
C LEU A 107 18.81 -9.19 23.80
N LYS A 108 19.50 -9.41 22.67
CA LYS A 108 20.79 -10.13 22.64
C LYS A 108 21.91 -9.37 23.34
N HIS A 109 21.95 -8.04 23.21
CA HIS A 109 23.00 -7.22 23.83
C HIS A 109 22.78 -7.03 25.33
N GLN A 110 21.54 -6.92 25.80
CA GLN A 110 21.23 -6.85 27.24
C GLN A 110 21.63 -8.11 28.03
N LYS A 111 21.68 -9.28 27.38
CA LYS A 111 22.07 -10.54 28.05
C LYS A 111 23.57 -10.71 28.27
N LYS A 112 24.44 -9.85 27.71
CA LYS A 112 25.90 -9.97 27.85
C LYS A 112 26.49 -9.21 29.06
N ASP A 113 25.70 -8.39 29.74
CA ASP A 113 26.16 -7.57 30.88
C ASP A 113 25.82 -8.19 32.26
N LYS A 114 25.69 -9.51 32.34
CA LYS A 114 25.58 -10.28 33.59
C LYS A 114 26.57 -11.43 33.61
#